data_AF-A0A3C1SWT3-F1
#
_entry.id   AF-A0A3C1SWT3-F1
#
_cell.length_a   1.000
_cell.length_b   1.000
_cell.length_c   1.000
_cell.angle_alpha   90.00
_cell.angle_beta   90.00
_cell.angle_gamma   90.00
#
_symmetry.space_group_name_H-M   'P 1'
#
loop_
_entity.id
_entity.type
_entity.pdbx_description
1 polymer ?
#
loop_
_entity_poly.entity_id
_entity_poly.type
_entity_poly.pdbx_seq_one_letter_code
_entity_poly.pdbx_strand_id
1 'polypeptide(L)'
;MTLPADADPPHPKKPLIINNGDFVDLIEQRARGLLSLALFLSAQRPKTITLTRPLVADLLSQSLLTEELLDIYGARNNRQWCRFRSLVATIKLFAEVSYELLHIHHSLPSYRLLPVERDFAAATLQSLDLTADVLVRAATWLLAQANRLGFSLPVDHLPSEHYIEHLPPGRLPHDRAMRKIKNADETVTYLATAYLNLAADSEVLNTAENVEPKDYATCFPDPISEDTLRYLKVRFHCLQSLYDTYVSETAIESLDPNLPTLRGHISIVFHLLEIATYLVHYYERHLNEHTGDSALRRRPVIAPGTLLAMMMNYSIAFSGLYLKYGRCFCHTMLRRYAEIGRIEAPVPSYRGFHVRPSTLIARIVQHYGSLVVMELDGQSYDAGSPMDIFRANEKINAQKRRW
;
A
#
# COMPACT_ATOMS: atom_id res chain seq x y z
N MET A 1 -27.41 28.50 -53.49
CA MET A 1 -26.59 28.00 -52.36
C MET A 1 -27.47 27.14 -51.49
N THR A 2 -27.48 25.83 -51.73
CA THR A 2 -28.16 24.82 -50.93
C THR A 2 -27.07 24.05 -50.17
N LEU A 3 -27.08 24.17 -48.84
CA LEU A 3 -26.20 23.38 -47.96
C LEU A 3 -26.67 21.92 -47.98
N PRO A 4 -25.76 20.93 -48.09
CA PRO A 4 -26.15 19.53 -48.02
C PRO A 4 -26.46 19.13 -46.58
N ALA A 5 -27.44 18.24 -46.46
CA ALA A 5 -28.00 17.71 -45.23
C ALA A 5 -26.95 16.97 -44.38
N ASP A 6 -27.13 17.08 -43.06
CA ASP A 6 -26.45 16.31 -42.01
C ASP A 6 -26.39 14.83 -42.39
N ALA A 7 -25.17 14.31 -42.47
CA ALA A 7 -24.93 12.88 -42.48
C ALA A 7 -25.13 12.35 -41.05
N ASP A 8 -26.08 11.45 -40.86
CA ASP A 8 -26.26 10.71 -39.63
C ASP A 8 -24.91 10.14 -39.14
N PRO A 9 -24.54 10.28 -37.87
CA PRO A 9 -23.34 9.67 -37.34
C PRO A 9 -23.43 8.14 -37.51
N PRO A 10 -22.37 7.47 -37.98
CA PRO A 10 -22.41 6.05 -38.27
C PRO A 10 -22.80 5.27 -37.01
N HIS A 11 -23.91 4.54 -37.07
CA HIS A 11 -24.29 3.59 -36.03
C HIS A 11 -23.11 2.66 -35.71
N PRO A 12 -22.79 2.39 -34.44
CA PRO A 12 -21.69 1.52 -34.09
C PRO A 12 -21.93 0.14 -34.71
N LYS A 13 -21.01 -0.29 -35.59
CA LYS A 13 -21.05 -1.63 -36.21
C LYS A 13 -21.12 -2.67 -35.09
N LYS A 14 -22.10 -3.58 -35.16
CA LYS A 14 -22.22 -4.69 -34.21
C LYS A 14 -20.88 -5.43 -34.16
N PRO A 15 -20.35 -5.76 -32.97
CA PRO A 15 -19.09 -6.48 -32.85
C PRO A 15 -19.21 -7.85 -33.53
N LEU A 16 -18.19 -8.20 -34.32
CA LEU A 16 -18.04 -9.52 -34.93
C LEU A 16 -17.85 -10.57 -33.83
N ILE A 17 -18.60 -11.68 -33.90
CA ILE A 17 -18.50 -12.79 -32.94
C ILE A 17 -17.43 -13.76 -33.43
N ILE A 18 -16.40 -14.00 -32.61
CA ILE A 18 -15.35 -14.99 -32.91
C ILE A 18 -15.89 -16.42 -32.78
N ASN A 19 -15.41 -17.32 -33.62
CA ASN A 19 -15.67 -18.75 -33.49
C ASN A 19 -15.01 -19.30 -32.21
N ASN A 20 -15.69 -20.19 -31.48
CA ASN A 20 -15.15 -20.73 -30.24
C ASN A 20 -13.87 -21.58 -30.46
N GLY A 21 -13.74 -22.31 -31.57
CA GLY A 21 -12.54 -23.09 -31.89
C GLY A 21 -11.32 -22.19 -32.08
N ASP A 22 -11.44 -21.18 -32.95
CA ASP A 22 -10.38 -20.18 -33.19
C ASP A 22 -9.95 -19.48 -31.89
N PHE A 23 -10.91 -19.23 -30.99
CA PHE A 23 -10.61 -18.61 -29.70
C PHE A 23 -9.92 -19.58 -28.73
N VAL A 24 -10.29 -20.87 -28.72
CA VAL A 24 -9.60 -21.91 -27.95
C VAL A 24 -8.14 -21.99 -28.39
N ASP A 25 -7.87 -22.11 -29.68
CA ASP A 25 -6.51 -22.23 -30.21
C ASP A 25 -5.64 -21.00 -29.86
N LEU A 26 -6.22 -19.80 -29.99
CA LEU A 26 -5.57 -18.54 -29.65
C LEU A 26 -5.20 -18.47 -28.16
N ILE A 27 -6.15 -18.76 -27.26
CA ILE A 27 -5.88 -18.69 -25.83
C ILE A 27 -4.98 -19.83 -25.37
N GLU A 28 -5.10 -21.04 -25.93
CA GLU A 28 -4.22 -22.15 -25.61
C GLU A 28 -2.76 -21.79 -25.91
N GLN A 29 -2.50 -21.21 -27.09
CA GLN A 29 -1.15 -20.76 -27.44
C GLN A 29 -0.63 -19.69 -26.48
N ARG A 30 -1.45 -18.70 -26.12
CA ARG A 30 -1.07 -17.62 -25.20
C ARG A 30 -0.84 -18.11 -23.78
N ALA A 31 -1.73 -18.97 -23.29
CA ALA A 31 -1.74 -19.44 -21.91
C ALA A 31 -0.73 -20.56 -21.66
N ARG A 32 -0.05 -21.09 -22.69
CA ARG A 32 0.90 -22.21 -22.58
C ARG A 32 1.90 -22.02 -21.44
N GLY A 33 2.55 -20.85 -21.32
CA GLY A 33 3.50 -20.55 -20.24
C GLY A 33 2.84 -20.57 -18.86
N LEU A 34 1.67 -19.94 -18.73
CA LEU A 34 0.88 -19.95 -17.48
C LEU A 34 0.45 -21.37 -17.09
N LEU A 35 0.06 -22.21 -18.05
CA LEU A 35 -0.36 -23.58 -17.80
C LEU A 35 0.81 -24.47 -17.37
N SER A 36 2.01 -24.27 -17.94
CA SER A 36 3.23 -24.95 -17.48
C SER A 36 3.56 -24.59 -16.03
N LEU A 37 3.47 -23.30 -15.68
CA LEU A 37 3.65 -22.84 -14.29
C LEU A 37 2.56 -23.39 -13.36
N ALA A 38 1.31 -23.45 -13.82
CA ALA A 38 0.21 -24.02 -13.05
C ALA A 38 0.41 -25.51 -12.80
N LEU A 39 0.90 -26.27 -13.79
CA LEU A 39 1.28 -27.67 -13.63
C LEU A 39 2.39 -27.81 -12.59
N PHE A 40 3.45 -27.01 -12.70
CA PHE A 40 4.55 -26.97 -11.74
C PHE A 40 4.06 -26.73 -10.31
N LEU A 41 3.20 -25.74 -10.08
CA LEU A 41 2.62 -25.46 -8.76
C LEU A 41 1.71 -26.60 -8.26
N SER A 42 0.86 -27.15 -9.13
CA SER A 42 -0.11 -28.19 -8.76
C SER A 42 0.55 -29.54 -8.43
N ALA A 43 1.74 -29.80 -8.98
CA ALA A 43 2.49 -31.03 -8.75
C ALA A 43 3.15 -31.06 -7.37
N GLN A 44 3.32 -29.90 -6.71
CA GLN A 44 3.92 -29.84 -5.39
C GLN A 44 2.87 -30.12 -4.31
N ARG A 45 3.28 -30.78 -3.22
CA ARG A 45 2.38 -31.01 -2.08
C ARG A 45 2.12 -29.68 -1.36
N PRO A 46 0.90 -29.46 -0.83
CA PRO A 46 0.63 -28.35 0.08
C PRO A 46 1.63 -28.40 1.25
N LYS A 47 2.29 -27.27 1.55
CA LYS A 47 3.41 -27.10 2.53
C LYS A 47 4.84 -27.36 2.07
N THR A 48 5.07 -27.68 0.78
CA THR A 48 6.45 -27.84 0.24
C THR A 48 6.85 -26.77 -0.77
N ILE A 49 5.94 -25.89 -1.18
CA ILE A 49 6.27 -24.79 -2.09
C ILE A 49 6.94 -23.67 -1.32
N THR A 50 8.18 -23.41 -1.69
CA THR A 50 8.85 -22.15 -1.39
C THR A 50 8.63 -21.22 -2.57
N LEU A 51 7.84 -20.17 -2.38
CA LEU A 51 7.74 -19.10 -3.38
C LEU A 51 9.07 -18.35 -3.46
N THR A 52 9.55 -18.13 -4.68
CA THR A 52 10.77 -17.34 -4.96
C THR A 52 10.42 -16.19 -5.89
N ARG A 53 11.25 -15.13 -5.90
CA ARG A 53 11.00 -13.95 -6.74
C ARG A 53 10.94 -14.31 -8.24
N PRO A 54 11.84 -15.17 -8.78
CA PRO A 54 11.74 -15.60 -10.19
C PRO A 54 10.44 -16.33 -10.51
N LEU A 55 10.00 -17.27 -9.66
CA LEU A 55 8.76 -18.03 -9.89
C LEU A 55 7.53 -17.11 -9.90
N VAL A 56 7.45 -16.22 -8.92
CA VAL A 56 6.33 -15.28 -8.78
C VAL A 56 6.33 -14.26 -9.91
N ALA A 57 7.50 -13.80 -10.36
CA ALA A 57 7.63 -12.88 -11.49
C ALA A 57 7.14 -13.52 -12.80
N ASP A 58 7.49 -14.78 -13.06
CA ASP A 58 7.00 -15.52 -14.23
C ASP A 58 5.48 -15.72 -14.18
N LEU A 59 4.94 -16.11 -13.02
CA LEU A 59 3.49 -16.23 -12.81
C LEU A 59 2.77 -14.91 -13.09
N LEU A 60 3.31 -13.80 -12.58
CA LEU A 60 2.77 -12.46 -12.80
C LEU A 60 2.79 -12.09 -14.30
N SER A 61 3.93 -12.26 -14.96
CA SER A 61 4.08 -11.95 -16.38
C SER A 61 3.11 -12.75 -17.25
N GLN A 62 3.06 -14.06 -17.07
CA GLN A 62 2.21 -14.94 -17.89
C GLN A 62 0.71 -14.73 -17.63
N SER A 63 0.33 -14.48 -16.38
CA SER A 63 -1.07 -14.20 -16.02
C SER A 63 -1.54 -12.84 -16.54
N LEU A 64 -0.70 -11.80 -16.49
CA LEU A 64 -1.00 -10.49 -17.07
C LEU A 64 -1.30 -10.59 -18.56
N LEU A 65 -0.39 -11.19 -19.34
CA LEU A 65 -0.56 -11.32 -20.79
C LEU A 65 -1.77 -12.17 -21.19
N THR A 66 -2.08 -13.20 -20.38
CA THR A 66 -3.25 -14.05 -20.61
C THR A 66 -4.56 -13.32 -20.27
N GLU A 67 -4.60 -12.58 -19.15
CA GLU A 67 -5.79 -11.81 -18.76
C GLU A 67 -6.10 -10.70 -19.76
N GLU A 68 -5.08 -9.96 -20.20
CA GLU A 68 -5.24 -8.88 -21.20
C GLU A 68 -5.90 -9.42 -22.48
N LEU A 69 -5.41 -10.54 -23.00
CA LEU A 69 -6.00 -11.17 -24.19
C LEU A 69 -7.44 -11.64 -23.94
N LEU A 70 -7.72 -12.26 -22.79
CA LEU A 70 -9.07 -12.67 -22.42
C LEU A 70 -10.03 -11.48 -22.33
N ASP A 71 -9.57 -10.35 -21.79
CA ASP A 71 -10.37 -9.14 -21.62
C ASP A 71 -10.67 -8.44 -22.96
N ILE A 72 -9.71 -8.42 -23.90
CA ILE A 72 -9.93 -7.92 -25.27
C ILE A 72 -11.11 -8.63 -25.95
N TYR A 73 -11.24 -9.94 -25.74
CA TYR A 73 -12.32 -10.75 -26.30
C TYR A 73 -13.57 -10.84 -25.40
N GLY A 74 -13.62 -10.08 -24.30
CA GLY A 74 -14.79 -10.01 -23.43
C GLY A 74 -15.07 -11.30 -22.65
N ALA A 75 -14.04 -12.11 -22.36
CA ALA A 75 -14.17 -13.40 -21.67
C ALA A 75 -14.93 -13.29 -20.34
N ARG A 76 -14.82 -12.16 -19.63
CA ARG A 76 -15.57 -11.87 -18.40
C ARG A 76 -17.10 -12.00 -18.58
N ASN A 77 -17.62 -11.66 -19.76
CA ASN A 77 -19.05 -11.66 -20.05
C ASN A 77 -19.52 -12.98 -20.70
N ASN A 78 -18.61 -13.92 -20.97
CA ASN A 78 -18.91 -15.19 -21.59
C ASN A 78 -19.02 -16.30 -20.53
N ARG A 79 -20.12 -17.05 -20.52
CA ARG A 79 -20.40 -18.09 -19.50
C ARG A 79 -19.38 -19.23 -19.45
N GLN A 80 -18.75 -19.54 -20.59
CA GLN A 80 -17.75 -20.60 -20.70
C GLN A 80 -16.38 -20.10 -20.24
N TRP A 81 -16.04 -18.86 -20.55
CA TRP A 81 -14.69 -18.31 -20.35
C TRP A 81 -14.51 -17.49 -19.07
N CYS A 82 -15.61 -16.98 -18.48
CA CYS A 82 -15.53 -16.09 -17.32
C CYS A 82 -14.78 -16.72 -16.15
N ARG A 83 -14.99 -18.02 -15.90
CA ARG A 83 -14.31 -18.72 -14.81
C ARG A 83 -12.80 -18.87 -15.06
N PHE A 84 -12.38 -19.16 -16.29
CA PHE A 84 -10.97 -19.25 -16.64
C PHE A 84 -10.30 -17.88 -16.46
N ARG A 85 -10.89 -16.82 -17.02
CA ARG A 85 -10.43 -15.44 -16.84
C ARG A 85 -10.32 -15.03 -15.38
N SER A 86 -11.32 -15.35 -14.56
CA SER A 86 -11.30 -14.97 -13.14
C SER A 86 -10.26 -15.75 -12.32
N LEU A 87 -9.89 -16.97 -12.73
CA LEU A 87 -8.76 -17.71 -12.15
C LEU A 87 -7.41 -17.11 -12.56
N VAL A 88 -7.24 -16.72 -13.83
CA VAL A 88 -6.04 -16.00 -14.31
C VAL A 88 -5.86 -14.70 -13.53
N ALA A 89 -6.93 -13.91 -13.37
CA ALA A 89 -6.91 -12.67 -12.59
C ALA A 89 -6.56 -12.91 -11.10
N THR A 90 -7.03 -14.02 -10.52
CA THR A 90 -6.67 -14.41 -9.15
C THR A 90 -5.18 -14.74 -9.04
N ILE A 91 -4.63 -15.50 -10.00
CA ILE A 91 -3.19 -15.83 -10.02
C ILE A 91 -2.37 -14.56 -10.14
N LYS A 92 -2.74 -13.65 -11.05
CA LYS A 92 -2.06 -12.37 -11.25
C LYS A 92 -1.97 -11.58 -9.94
N LEU A 93 -3.12 -11.35 -9.30
CA LEU A 93 -3.19 -10.55 -8.09
C LEU A 93 -2.42 -11.17 -6.91
N PHE A 94 -2.54 -12.48 -6.70
CA PHE A 94 -1.81 -13.14 -5.63
C PHE A 94 -0.31 -13.30 -5.95
N ALA A 95 0.09 -13.27 -7.22
CA ALA A 95 1.49 -13.13 -7.60
C ALA A 95 2.01 -11.73 -7.26
N GLU A 96 1.26 -10.65 -7.53
CA GLU A 96 1.62 -9.29 -7.09
C GLU A 96 1.80 -9.20 -5.57
N VAL A 97 0.82 -9.71 -4.80
CA VAL A 97 0.90 -9.75 -3.34
C VAL A 97 2.11 -10.56 -2.85
N SER A 98 2.35 -11.74 -3.44
CA SER A 98 3.49 -12.58 -3.04
C SER A 98 4.83 -11.92 -3.36
N TYR A 99 4.91 -11.17 -4.47
CA TYR A 99 6.12 -10.46 -4.86
C TYR A 99 6.46 -9.37 -3.85
N GLU A 100 5.47 -8.58 -3.43
CA GLU A 100 5.65 -7.55 -2.40
C GLU A 100 6.00 -8.15 -1.03
N LEU A 101 5.39 -9.27 -0.66
CA LEU A 101 5.75 -9.97 0.58
C LEU A 101 7.19 -10.50 0.56
N LEU A 102 7.64 -11.08 -0.57
CA LEU A 102 9.03 -11.52 -0.75
C LEU A 102 9.98 -10.33 -0.69
N HIS A 103 9.63 -9.20 -1.31
CA HIS A 103 10.41 -7.97 -1.23
C HIS A 103 10.53 -7.47 0.22
N ILE A 104 9.44 -7.44 0.99
CA ILE A 104 9.48 -7.11 2.41
C ILE A 104 10.39 -8.10 3.16
N HIS A 105 10.20 -9.41 2.97
CA HIS A 105 10.98 -10.45 3.66
C HIS A 105 12.49 -10.28 3.44
N HIS A 106 12.93 -10.05 2.20
CA HIS A 106 14.33 -9.86 1.87
C HIS A 106 14.87 -8.47 2.26
N SER A 107 14.03 -7.45 2.27
CA SER A 107 14.43 -6.07 2.58
C SER A 107 14.41 -5.75 4.06
N LEU A 108 13.69 -6.53 4.88
CA LEU A 108 13.50 -6.28 6.31
C LEU A 108 14.81 -6.03 7.09
N PRO A 109 15.90 -6.81 6.89
CA PRO A 109 17.16 -6.56 7.59
C PRO A 109 17.81 -5.21 7.26
N SER A 110 17.39 -4.57 6.17
CA SER A 110 17.98 -3.33 5.67
C SER A 110 17.19 -2.07 6.04
N TYR A 111 15.90 -2.20 6.37
CA TYR A 111 15.03 -1.06 6.65
C TYR A 111 15.27 -0.38 8.00
N ARG A 112 16.09 -0.96 8.90
CA ARG A 112 16.39 -0.39 10.23
C ARG A 112 15.12 0.05 10.98
N LEU A 113 14.04 -0.72 10.84
CA LEU A 113 12.74 -0.38 11.43
C LEU A 113 12.84 -0.31 12.95
N LEU A 114 12.09 0.63 13.55
CA LEU A 114 11.92 0.65 14.99
C LEU A 114 11.21 -0.63 15.44
N PRO A 115 11.60 -1.21 16.59
CA PRO A 115 10.98 -2.43 17.09
C PRO A 115 9.52 -2.16 17.46
N VAL A 116 8.64 -3.09 17.08
CA VAL A 116 7.21 -3.07 17.36
C VAL A 116 6.83 -4.28 18.21
N GLU A 117 5.69 -4.23 18.91
CA GLU A 117 5.32 -5.27 19.88
C GLU A 117 4.92 -6.60 19.24
N ARG A 118 4.53 -6.57 17.95
CA ARG A 118 4.09 -7.74 17.19
C ARG A 118 5.23 -8.29 16.33
N ASP A 119 5.32 -9.62 16.23
CA ASP A 119 6.32 -10.27 15.36
C ASP A 119 5.95 -10.08 13.89
N PHE A 120 6.50 -9.02 13.30
CA PHE A 120 6.26 -8.67 11.91
C PHE A 120 6.84 -9.70 10.94
N ALA A 121 8.05 -10.20 11.20
CA ALA A 121 8.73 -11.15 10.32
C ALA A 121 7.96 -12.48 10.24
N ALA A 122 7.49 -12.99 11.39
CA ALA A 122 6.65 -14.19 11.40
C ALA A 122 5.32 -13.96 10.70
N ALA A 123 4.69 -12.80 10.85
CA ALA A 123 3.45 -12.46 10.16
C ALA A 123 3.63 -12.33 8.64
N THR A 124 4.79 -11.84 8.17
CA THR A 124 5.16 -11.82 6.74
C THR A 124 5.28 -13.24 6.19
N LEU A 125 5.95 -14.15 6.92
CA LEU A 125 6.08 -15.55 6.52
C LEU A 125 4.72 -16.27 6.48
N GLN A 126 3.86 -16.07 7.48
CA GLN A 126 2.49 -16.62 7.48
C GLN A 126 1.66 -16.10 6.29
N SER A 127 1.85 -14.84 5.92
CA SER A 127 1.21 -14.24 4.76
C SER A 127 1.72 -14.85 3.45
N LEU A 128 3.02 -15.15 3.34
CA LEU A 128 3.61 -15.87 2.20
C LEU A 128 3.07 -17.30 2.07
N ASP A 129 2.96 -18.03 3.17
CA ASP A 129 2.39 -19.38 3.18
C ASP A 129 0.93 -19.37 2.69
N LEU A 130 0.15 -18.41 3.17
CA LEU A 130 -1.23 -18.24 2.75
C LEU A 130 -1.34 -17.92 1.25
N THR A 131 -0.50 -17.03 0.72
CA THR A 131 -0.55 -16.69 -0.71
C THR A 131 -0.07 -17.84 -1.58
N ALA A 132 0.91 -18.63 -1.13
CA ALA A 132 1.33 -19.87 -1.79
C ALA A 132 0.16 -20.87 -1.91
N ASP A 133 -0.57 -21.11 -0.82
CA ASP A 133 -1.73 -21.99 -0.81
C ASP A 133 -2.83 -21.51 -1.78
N VAL A 134 -3.05 -20.20 -1.86
CA VAL A 134 -4.00 -19.59 -2.80
C VAL A 134 -3.55 -19.80 -4.25
N LEU A 135 -2.27 -19.56 -4.56
CA LEU A 135 -1.71 -19.75 -5.90
C LEU A 135 -1.80 -21.20 -6.36
N VAL A 136 -1.46 -22.16 -5.50
CA VAL A 136 -1.58 -23.61 -5.79
C VAL A 136 -3.02 -23.99 -6.10
N ARG A 137 -3.96 -23.51 -5.29
CA ARG A 137 -5.38 -23.80 -5.48
C ARG A 137 -5.90 -23.16 -6.77
N ALA A 138 -5.53 -21.92 -7.05
CA ALA A 138 -5.90 -21.23 -8.28
C ALA A 138 -5.34 -21.93 -9.51
N ALA A 139 -4.06 -22.34 -9.48
CA ALA A 139 -3.40 -23.10 -10.53
C ALA A 139 -4.09 -24.44 -10.80
N THR A 140 -4.38 -25.21 -9.74
CA THR A 140 -5.10 -26.48 -9.84
C THR A 140 -6.47 -26.30 -10.51
N TRP A 141 -7.20 -25.25 -10.12
CA TRP A 141 -8.51 -24.96 -10.69
C TRP A 141 -8.43 -24.40 -12.12
N LEU A 142 -7.36 -23.67 -12.45
CA LEU A 142 -7.09 -23.18 -13.80
C LEU A 142 -6.91 -24.35 -14.76
N LEU A 143 -6.08 -25.34 -14.40
CA LEU A 143 -5.88 -26.56 -15.18
C LEU A 143 -7.18 -27.33 -15.39
N ALA A 144 -8.00 -27.45 -14.34
CA ALA A 144 -9.31 -28.08 -14.46
C ALA A 144 -10.27 -27.31 -15.39
N GLN A 145 -10.17 -25.98 -15.46
CA GLN A 145 -10.95 -25.20 -16.44
C GLN A 145 -10.37 -25.30 -17.85
N ALA A 146 -9.05 -25.29 -18.01
CA ALA A 146 -8.38 -25.49 -19.30
C ALA A 146 -8.84 -26.80 -19.95
N ASN A 147 -8.86 -27.90 -19.19
CA ASN A 147 -9.36 -29.19 -19.66
C ASN A 147 -10.83 -29.14 -20.10
N ARG A 148 -11.69 -28.38 -19.39
CA ARG A 148 -13.11 -28.19 -19.76
C ARG A 148 -13.28 -27.36 -21.03
N LEU A 149 -12.35 -26.45 -21.30
CA LEU A 149 -12.31 -25.64 -22.51
C LEU A 149 -11.72 -26.40 -23.70
N GLY A 150 -11.18 -27.60 -23.48
CA GLY A 150 -10.60 -28.45 -24.51
C GLY A 150 -9.14 -28.17 -24.81
N PHE A 151 -8.41 -27.52 -23.89
CA PHE A 151 -7.00 -27.20 -24.11
C PHE A 151 -6.12 -28.44 -24.07
N SER A 152 -5.11 -28.48 -24.93
CA SER A 152 -4.01 -29.44 -24.82
C SER A 152 -3.01 -28.94 -23.76
N LEU A 153 -2.92 -29.65 -22.64
CA LEU A 153 -1.98 -29.27 -21.58
C LEU A 153 -0.53 -29.46 -22.02
N PRO A 154 0.40 -28.56 -21.62
CA PRO A 154 1.82 -28.74 -21.89
C PRO A 154 2.34 -30.04 -21.28
N VAL A 155 3.13 -30.78 -22.05
CA VAL A 155 3.78 -32.03 -21.59
C VAL A 155 5.14 -31.73 -20.94
N ASP A 156 5.75 -30.60 -21.27
CA ASP A 156 7.08 -30.24 -20.80
C ASP A 156 7.04 -29.86 -19.31
N HIS A 157 7.88 -30.53 -18.53
CA HIS A 157 8.07 -30.24 -17.11
C HIS A 157 9.07 -29.08 -16.95
N LEU A 158 8.67 -28.05 -16.20
CA LEU A 158 9.60 -27.00 -15.78
C LEU A 158 10.60 -27.57 -14.77
N PRO A 159 11.91 -27.44 -15.02
CA PRO A 159 12.92 -27.90 -14.07
C PRO A 159 12.87 -27.05 -12.81
N SER A 160 12.79 -27.70 -11.64
CA SER A 160 12.70 -27.00 -10.35
C SER A 160 13.90 -26.10 -10.08
N GLU A 161 15.05 -26.43 -10.66
CA GLU A 161 16.31 -25.68 -10.59
C GLU A 161 16.18 -24.24 -11.13
N HIS A 162 15.30 -24.00 -12.11
CA HIS A 162 15.11 -22.68 -12.71
C HIS A 162 14.57 -21.64 -11.71
N TYR A 163 13.90 -22.10 -10.66
CA TYR A 163 13.25 -21.26 -9.66
C TYR A 163 13.98 -21.23 -8.32
N ILE A 164 15.15 -21.86 -8.22
CA ILE A 164 16.00 -21.77 -7.03
C ILE A 164 16.65 -20.39 -6.98
N GLU A 165 16.50 -19.70 -5.86
CA GLU A 165 17.08 -18.39 -5.65
C GLU A 165 18.22 -18.47 -4.61
N HIS A 166 19.47 -18.48 -5.09
CA HIS A 166 20.65 -18.53 -4.22
C HIS A 166 21.14 -17.10 -3.89
N LEU A 167 20.90 -16.66 -2.65
CA LEU A 167 21.25 -15.32 -2.17
C LEU A 167 22.35 -15.39 -1.11
N PRO A 168 23.65 -15.24 -1.48
CA PRO A 168 24.72 -15.19 -0.49
C PRO A 168 24.59 -13.92 0.37
N PRO A 169 24.98 -13.97 1.66
CA PRO A 169 24.94 -12.80 2.53
C PRO A 169 25.97 -11.75 2.09
N GLY A 170 25.64 -10.47 2.28
CA GLY A 170 26.57 -9.35 2.07
C GLY A 170 25.99 -8.21 1.23
N ARG A 171 26.80 -7.17 1.05
CA ARG A 171 26.53 -6.04 0.13
C ARG A 171 27.82 -5.66 -0.56
N LEU A 172 27.70 -5.07 -1.74
CA LEU A 172 28.83 -4.42 -2.40
C LEU A 172 29.33 -3.23 -1.57
N PRO A 173 30.62 -2.87 -1.67
CA PRO A 173 31.15 -1.66 -1.05
C PRO A 173 30.44 -0.42 -1.59
N HIS A 174 30.26 0.60 -0.74
CA HIS A 174 29.71 1.90 -1.13
C HIS A 174 30.88 2.81 -1.57
N ASP A 175 31.43 2.55 -2.75
CA ASP A 175 32.63 3.23 -3.29
C ASP A 175 32.30 4.35 -4.31
N ARG A 176 31.02 4.62 -4.54
CA ARG A 176 30.56 5.78 -5.33
C ARG A 176 30.71 7.07 -4.53
N ALA A 177 31.16 8.13 -5.19
CA ALA A 177 31.27 9.45 -4.57
C ALA A 177 29.89 9.96 -4.12
N MET A 178 29.79 10.38 -2.85
CA MET A 178 28.56 10.93 -2.29
C MET A 178 28.20 12.28 -2.89
N ARG A 179 26.90 12.50 -3.11
CA ARG A 179 26.38 13.79 -3.56
C ARG A 179 26.48 14.82 -2.42
N LYS A 180 26.89 16.04 -2.77
CA LYS A 180 26.82 17.21 -1.88
C LYS A 180 25.56 17.99 -2.19
N ILE A 181 24.73 18.20 -1.19
CA ILE A 181 23.48 18.98 -1.32
C ILE A 181 23.60 20.21 -0.43
N LYS A 182 23.08 21.35 -0.91
CA LYS A 182 22.91 22.57 -0.13
C LYS A 182 21.61 22.46 0.65
N ASN A 183 21.56 22.94 1.90
CA ASN A 183 20.37 22.95 2.76
C ASN A 183 19.83 21.56 3.11
N ALA A 184 20.73 20.68 3.56
CA ALA A 184 20.36 19.33 3.97
C ALA A 184 19.35 19.34 5.15
N ASP A 185 19.52 20.27 6.10
CA ASP A 185 18.64 20.40 7.28
C ASP A 185 17.19 20.79 6.91
N GLU A 186 17.01 21.67 5.92
CA GLU A 186 15.70 22.04 5.39
C GLU A 186 15.00 20.84 4.76
N THR A 187 15.75 20.03 4.00
CA THR A 187 15.22 18.82 3.33
C THR A 187 14.75 17.78 4.35
N VAL A 188 15.52 17.55 5.41
CA VAL A 188 15.16 16.62 6.48
C VAL A 188 13.94 17.11 7.25
N THR A 189 13.91 18.40 7.59
CA THR A 189 12.76 19.03 8.25
C THR A 189 11.49 18.89 7.42
N TYR A 190 11.59 19.14 6.12
CA TYR A 190 10.47 18.98 5.19
C TYR A 190 9.98 17.53 5.12
N LEU A 191 10.89 16.54 5.00
CA LEU A 191 10.55 15.12 4.98
C LEU A 191 9.83 14.67 6.25
N ALA A 192 10.35 15.01 7.43
CA ALA A 192 9.73 14.67 8.69
C ALA A 192 8.35 15.34 8.84
N THR A 193 8.22 16.61 8.45
CA THR A 193 6.94 17.34 8.44
C THR A 193 5.94 16.70 7.49
N ALA A 194 6.35 16.33 6.28
CA ALA A 194 5.51 15.66 5.30
C ALA A 194 5.03 14.30 5.81
N TYR A 195 5.90 13.54 6.48
CA TYR A 195 5.52 12.29 7.14
C TYR A 195 4.45 12.52 8.22
N LEU A 196 4.61 13.51 9.10
CA LEU A 196 3.63 13.82 10.15
C LEU A 196 2.25 14.19 9.57
N ASN A 197 2.22 14.98 8.49
CA ASN A 197 0.99 15.31 7.78
C ASN A 197 0.33 14.06 7.20
N LEU A 198 1.09 13.18 6.54
CA LEU A 198 0.55 11.91 6.05
C LEU A 198 0.05 11.00 7.16
N ALA A 199 0.73 10.98 8.31
CA ALA A 199 0.30 10.19 9.45
C ALA A 199 -1.05 10.68 10.01
N ALA A 200 -1.30 11.99 10.01
CA ALA A 200 -2.60 12.56 10.36
C ALA A 200 -3.69 12.25 9.32
N ASP A 201 -3.35 12.23 8.03
CA ASP A 201 -4.30 11.89 6.95
C ASP A 201 -4.62 10.38 6.88
N SER A 202 -3.92 9.53 7.65
CA SER A 202 -3.99 8.07 7.58
C SER A 202 -4.75 7.43 8.76
N GLU A 203 -5.66 8.16 9.42
CA GLU A 203 -6.41 7.67 10.59
C GLU A 203 -7.14 6.34 10.36
N VAL A 204 -7.57 6.08 9.12
CA VAL A 204 -8.21 4.82 8.69
C VAL A 204 -7.36 3.58 9.02
N LEU A 205 -6.04 3.69 9.09
CA LEU A 205 -5.15 2.56 9.40
C LEU A 205 -5.26 2.10 10.86
N ASN A 206 -5.85 2.92 11.74
CA ASN A 206 -6.15 2.53 13.13
C ASN A 206 -7.43 1.68 13.24
N THR A 207 -8.18 1.49 12.15
CA THR A 207 -9.43 0.70 12.16
C THR A 207 -9.18 -0.73 12.60
N ALA A 208 -8.05 -1.33 12.20
CA ALA A 208 -7.74 -2.72 12.54
C ALA A 208 -7.59 -2.99 14.04
N GLU A 209 -7.24 -1.98 14.84
CA GLU A 209 -7.13 -2.12 16.31
C GLU A 209 -8.50 -2.09 17.01
N ASN A 210 -9.53 -1.56 16.35
CA ASN A 210 -10.82 -1.23 16.95
C ASN A 210 -11.97 -2.15 16.48
N VAL A 211 -11.67 -3.10 15.60
CA VAL A 211 -12.69 -3.94 14.95
C VAL A 211 -12.38 -5.42 15.17
N GLU A 212 -13.39 -6.15 15.63
CA GLU A 212 -13.31 -7.60 15.82
C GLU A 212 -13.32 -8.34 14.47
N PRO A 213 -12.66 -9.51 14.35
CA PRO A 213 -12.56 -10.22 13.07
C PRO A 213 -13.89 -10.56 12.38
N LYS A 214 -14.95 -10.77 13.16
CA LYS A 214 -16.31 -11.03 12.65
C LYS A 214 -16.92 -9.82 11.94
N ASP A 215 -16.45 -8.62 12.27
CA ASP A 215 -16.99 -7.35 11.81
C ASP A 215 -16.10 -6.69 10.73
N TYR A 216 -15.00 -7.33 10.30
CA TYR A 216 -14.13 -6.76 9.25
C TYR A 216 -14.86 -6.39 7.97
N ALA A 217 -15.85 -7.18 7.55
CA ALA A 217 -16.62 -6.90 6.35
C ALA A 217 -17.38 -5.57 6.42
N THR A 218 -17.72 -5.08 7.62
CA THR A 218 -18.46 -3.81 7.79
C THR A 218 -17.59 -2.58 7.59
N CYS A 219 -16.26 -2.74 7.50
CA CYS A 219 -15.33 -1.63 7.25
C CYS A 219 -15.24 -1.24 5.78
N PHE A 220 -15.95 -1.94 4.89
CA PHE A 220 -15.86 -1.78 3.44
C PHE A 220 -17.24 -1.40 2.87
N PRO A 221 -17.32 -0.42 1.96
CA PRO A 221 -16.21 0.41 1.45
C PRO A 221 -15.85 1.61 2.35
N ASP A 222 -16.54 1.80 3.49
CA ASP A 222 -16.32 2.93 4.39
C ASP A 222 -16.01 2.40 5.81
N PRO A 223 -14.85 2.76 6.43
CA PRO A 223 -13.86 3.74 5.97
C PRO A 223 -12.77 3.19 5.03
N ILE A 224 -12.73 1.89 4.78
CA ILE A 224 -11.67 1.26 3.96
C ILE A 224 -12.22 0.93 2.57
N SER A 225 -11.61 1.50 1.54
CA SER A 225 -11.85 1.15 0.15
C SER A 225 -10.55 1.06 -0.66
N GLU A 226 -10.64 0.50 -1.86
CA GLU A 226 -9.56 0.56 -2.85
C GLU A 226 -9.08 1.99 -3.12
N ASP A 227 -10.00 2.96 -3.20
CA ASP A 227 -9.68 4.36 -3.46
C ASP A 227 -8.88 4.98 -2.30
N THR A 228 -9.36 4.81 -1.07
CA THR A 228 -8.71 5.32 0.13
C THR A 228 -7.30 4.74 0.30
N LEU A 229 -7.13 3.43 0.12
CA LEU A 229 -5.83 2.78 0.25
C LEU A 229 -4.88 3.17 -0.89
N ARG A 230 -5.38 3.31 -2.13
CA ARG A 230 -4.59 3.79 -3.26
C ARG A 230 -4.11 5.22 -3.05
N TYR A 231 -4.96 6.10 -2.53
CA TYR A 231 -4.59 7.48 -2.20
C TYR A 231 -3.40 7.50 -1.22
N LEU A 232 -3.48 6.78 -0.11
CA LEU A 232 -2.40 6.70 0.87
C LEU A 232 -1.14 6.09 0.27
N LYS A 233 -1.27 5.00 -0.50
CA LYS A 233 -0.15 4.34 -1.19
C LYS A 233 0.64 5.33 -2.03
N VAL A 234 -0.03 6.09 -2.89
CA VAL A 234 0.61 7.09 -3.77
C VAL A 234 1.34 8.14 -2.94
N ARG A 235 0.73 8.63 -1.85
CA ARG A 235 1.34 9.64 -0.99
C ARG A 235 2.62 9.15 -0.29
N PHE A 236 2.64 7.90 0.20
CA PHE A 236 3.86 7.30 0.75
C PHE A 236 4.92 7.04 -0.32
N HIS A 237 4.52 6.63 -1.53
CA HIS A 237 5.44 6.51 -2.65
C HIS A 237 6.08 7.86 -3.04
N CYS A 238 5.31 8.95 -3.06
CA CYS A 238 5.83 10.30 -3.28
C CYS A 238 6.84 10.69 -2.19
N LEU A 239 6.56 10.35 -0.92
CA LEU A 239 7.46 10.61 0.18
C LEU A 239 8.77 9.81 0.05
N GLN A 240 8.69 8.55 -0.37
CA GLN A 240 9.88 7.74 -0.66
C GLN A 240 10.69 8.33 -1.82
N SER A 241 10.02 8.75 -2.91
CA SER A 241 10.66 9.35 -4.08
C SER A 241 11.38 10.65 -3.73
N LEU A 242 10.79 11.46 -2.84
CA LEU A 242 11.40 12.67 -2.31
C LEU A 242 12.68 12.35 -1.53
N TYR A 243 12.64 11.35 -0.64
CA TYR A 243 13.83 10.89 0.09
C TYR A 243 14.91 10.39 -0.89
N ASP A 244 14.56 9.51 -1.82
CA ASP A 244 15.52 8.91 -2.76
C ASP A 244 16.15 9.98 -3.68
N THR A 245 15.40 11.01 -4.04
CA THR A 245 15.89 12.11 -4.88
C THR A 245 16.85 13.04 -4.13
N TYR A 246 16.47 13.48 -2.92
CA TYR A 246 17.13 14.59 -2.22
C TYR A 246 17.94 14.20 -0.99
N VAL A 247 17.91 12.93 -0.55
CA VAL A 247 18.65 12.46 0.64
C VAL A 247 19.52 11.24 0.35
N SER A 248 19.01 10.27 -0.40
CA SER A 248 19.76 9.04 -0.68
C SER A 248 21.11 9.30 -1.37
N GLU A 249 22.16 8.57 -1.03
CA GLU A 249 23.52 8.71 -1.59
C GLU A 249 24.18 10.08 -1.34
N THR A 250 23.77 10.79 -0.27
CA THR A 250 24.35 12.09 0.11
C THR A 250 25.21 11.99 1.36
N ALA A 251 26.03 13.02 1.59
CA ALA A 251 26.82 13.10 2.81
C ALA A 251 25.95 13.20 4.09
N ILE A 252 24.74 13.76 4.04
CA ILE A 252 23.89 13.84 5.23
C ILE A 252 23.33 12.47 5.62
N GLU A 253 22.97 11.62 4.66
CA GLU A 253 22.47 10.27 4.94
C GLU A 253 23.52 9.40 5.65
N SER A 254 24.80 9.56 5.31
CA SER A 254 25.88 8.83 5.98
C SER A 254 26.20 9.38 7.37
N LEU A 255 25.98 10.68 7.60
CA LEU A 255 26.25 11.35 8.88
C LEU A 255 25.09 11.21 9.88
N ASP A 256 23.84 11.16 9.43
CA ASP A 256 22.66 10.99 10.30
C ASP A 256 22.04 9.59 10.16
N PRO A 257 22.27 8.67 11.12
CA PRO A 257 21.73 7.32 11.07
C PRO A 257 20.20 7.27 11.16
N ASN A 258 19.54 8.37 11.52
CA ASN A 258 18.09 8.48 11.55
C ASN A 258 17.46 8.51 10.16
N LEU A 259 18.16 9.00 9.14
CA LEU A 259 17.60 9.14 7.79
C LEU A 259 17.30 7.78 7.14
N PRO A 260 18.23 6.80 7.16
CA PRO A 260 17.90 5.45 6.71
C PRO A 260 16.74 4.80 7.47
N THR A 261 16.57 5.12 8.76
CA THR A 261 15.46 4.64 9.59
C THR A 261 14.13 5.26 9.13
N LEU A 262 14.09 6.58 8.91
CA LEU A 262 12.92 7.27 8.36
C LEU A 262 12.54 6.67 6.99
N ARG A 263 13.53 6.47 6.11
CA ARG A 263 13.32 5.82 4.81
C ARG A 263 12.71 4.44 4.98
N GLY A 264 13.22 3.63 5.88
CA GLY A 264 12.67 2.31 6.18
C GLY A 264 11.20 2.36 6.60
N HIS A 265 10.83 3.29 7.49
CA HIS A 265 9.44 3.50 7.89
C HIS A 265 8.54 3.95 6.74
N ILE A 266 9.03 4.82 5.85
CA ILE A 266 8.30 5.23 4.64
C ILE A 266 8.08 4.02 3.73
N SER A 267 9.14 3.26 3.43
CA SER A 267 9.08 2.11 2.54
C SER A 267 8.17 1.00 3.07
N ILE A 268 8.23 0.67 4.37
CA ILE A 268 7.40 -0.42 4.88
C ILE A 268 5.91 -0.07 4.85
N VAL A 269 5.54 1.17 5.19
CA VAL A 269 4.14 1.62 5.11
C VAL A 269 3.68 1.63 3.64
N PHE A 270 4.53 2.07 2.71
CA PHE A 270 4.25 2.00 1.27
C PHE A 270 3.94 0.57 0.81
N HIS A 271 4.83 -0.40 1.07
CA HIS A 271 4.65 -1.79 0.61
C HIS A 271 3.44 -2.48 1.28
N LEU A 272 3.17 -2.18 2.56
CA LEU A 272 1.98 -2.72 3.23
C LEU A 272 0.68 -2.13 2.66
N LEU A 273 0.65 -0.84 2.31
CA LEU A 273 -0.47 -0.21 1.62
C LEU A 273 -0.65 -0.74 0.19
N GLU A 274 0.44 -1.10 -0.49
CA GLU A 274 0.40 -1.75 -1.79
C GLU A 274 -0.28 -3.11 -1.72
N ILE A 275 0.14 -3.96 -0.79
CA ILE A 275 -0.53 -5.24 -0.51
C ILE A 275 -1.99 -5.01 -0.14
N ALA A 276 -2.30 -4.06 0.75
CA ALA A 276 -3.67 -3.74 1.13
C ALA A 276 -4.53 -3.35 -0.07
N THR A 277 -3.97 -2.55 -0.99
CA THR A 277 -4.66 -2.12 -2.23
C THR A 277 -4.98 -3.32 -3.13
N TYR A 278 -4.07 -4.29 -3.27
CA TYR A 278 -4.35 -5.52 -4.02
C TYR A 278 -5.44 -6.37 -3.33
N LEU A 279 -5.35 -6.56 -2.02
CA LEU A 279 -6.31 -7.40 -1.29
C LEU A 279 -7.72 -6.79 -1.28
N VAL A 280 -7.84 -5.47 -1.08
CA VAL A 280 -9.16 -4.80 -1.13
C VAL A 280 -9.75 -4.82 -2.53
N HIS A 281 -8.93 -4.61 -3.57
CA HIS A 281 -9.37 -4.74 -4.96
C HIS A 281 -9.96 -6.13 -5.22
N TYR A 282 -9.26 -7.18 -4.75
CA TYR A 282 -9.77 -8.54 -4.89
C TYR A 282 -11.09 -8.74 -4.14
N TYR A 283 -11.17 -8.25 -2.90
CA TYR A 283 -12.39 -8.34 -2.10
C TYR A 283 -13.56 -7.64 -2.81
N GLU A 284 -13.44 -6.35 -3.12
CA GLU A 284 -14.50 -5.54 -3.72
C GLU A 284 -14.94 -6.07 -5.09
N ARG A 285 -13.98 -6.45 -5.95
CA ARG A 285 -14.27 -6.86 -7.33
C ARG A 285 -14.69 -8.31 -7.47
N HIS A 286 -14.32 -9.20 -6.55
CA HIS A 286 -14.52 -10.64 -6.73
C HIS A 286 -15.28 -11.35 -5.61
N LEU A 287 -15.15 -10.90 -4.35
CA LEU A 287 -15.73 -11.62 -3.21
C LEU A 287 -16.91 -10.92 -2.55
N ASN A 288 -16.99 -9.59 -2.65
CA ASN A 288 -18.05 -8.81 -2.06
C ASN A 288 -19.44 -9.27 -2.53
N GLU A 289 -20.40 -9.32 -1.62
CA GLU A 289 -21.74 -9.82 -1.90
C GLU A 289 -22.49 -9.00 -2.94
N HIS A 290 -22.30 -7.67 -2.91
CA HIS A 290 -22.99 -6.70 -3.73
C HIS A 290 -22.27 -6.46 -5.06
N THR A 291 -20.94 -6.32 -5.04
CA THR A 291 -20.14 -5.88 -6.20
C THR A 291 -19.32 -7.00 -6.85
N GLY A 292 -19.14 -8.14 -6.17
CA GLY A 292 -18.21 -9.19 -6.59
C GLY A 292 -18.66 -9.96 -7.84
N ASP A 293 -17.70 -10.42 -8.65
CA ASP A 293 -17.96 -11.33 -9.77
C ASP A 293 -18.65 -12.63 -9.31
N SER A 294 -19.86 -12.88 -9.84
CA SER A 294 -20.65 -14.08 -9.55
C SER A 294 -19.91 -15.40 -9.83
N ALA A 295 -18.99 -15.43 -10.80
CA ALA A 295 -18.24 -16.62 -11.17
C ALA A 295 -17.23 -17.03 -10.09
N LEU A 296 -16.61 -16.06 -9.41
CA LEU A 296 -15.69 -16.33 -8.29
C LEU A 296 -16.44 -16.47 -6.96
N ARG A 297 -17.44 -15.64 -6.69
CA ARG A 297 -18.18 -15.64 -5.42
C ARG A 297 -18.80 -17.00 -5.07
N ARG A 298 -19.32 -17.72 -6.08
CA ARG A 298 -19.92 -19.06 -5.89
C ARG A 298 -18.91 -20.13 -5.49
N ARG A 299 -17.64 -19.97 -5.89
CA ARG A 299 -16.57 -20.92 -5.60
C ARG A 299 -15.25 -20.17 -5.45
N PRO A 300 -15.05 -19.46 -4.33
CA PRO A 300 -13.93 -18.56 -4.16
C PRO A 300 -12.65 -19.36 -3.93
N VAL A 301 -11.51 -18.86 -4.42
CA VAL A 301 -10.22 -19.52 -4.21
C VAL A 301 -9.79 -19.40 -2.75
N ILE A 302 -9.99 -18.23 -2.15
CA ILE A 302 -9.77 -17.95 -0.73
C ILE A 302 -11.10 -17.64 -0.05
N ALA A 303 -11.31 -18.10 1.18
CA ALA A 303 -12.50 -17.73 1.94
C ALA A 303 -12.48 -16.22 2.25
N PRO A 304 -13.59 -15.47 2.11
CA PRO A 304 -13.62 -14.03 2.35
C PRO A 304 -13.07 -13.64 3.72
N GLY A 305 -13.43 -14.36 4.78
CA GLY A 305 -12.92 -14.11 6.13
C GLY A 305 -11.40 -14.27 6.25
N THR A 306 -10.79 -15.22 5.54
CA THR A 306 -9.33 -15.41 5.52
C THR A 306 -8.63 -14.26 4.80
N LEU A 307 -9.19 -13.79 3.67
CA LEU A 307 -8.67 -12.63 2.94
C LEU A 307 -8.75 -11.36 3.81
N LEU A 308 -9.92 -11.11 4.41
CA LEU A 308 -10.13 -9.96 5.29
C LEU A 308 -9.20 -10.01 6.50
N ALA A 309 -8.99 -11.20 7.10
CA ALA A 309 -8.06 -11.36 8.20
C ALA A 309 -6.62 -11.05 7.79
N MET A 310 -6.16 -11.50 6.62
CA MET A 310 -4.83 -11.14 6.09
C MET A 310 -4.73 -9.62 5.90
N MET A 311 -5.68 -9.00 5.21
CA MET A 311 -5.66 -7.56 4.95
C MET A 311 -5.69 -6.73 6.24
N MET A 312 -6.58 -7.05 7.19
CA MET A 312 -6.75 -6.28 8.43
C MET A 312 -5.61 -6.54 9.41
N ASN A 313 -5.27 -7.80 9.70
CA ASN A 313 -4.28 -8.14 10.73
C ASN A 313 -2.84 -7.99 10.30
N TYR A 314 -2.56 -8.12 9.00
CA TYR A 314 -1.22 -7.93 8.45
C TYR A 314 -1.10 -6.53 7.84
N SER A 315 -1.68 -6.30 6.66
CA SER A 315 -1.40 -5.09 5.89
C SER A 315 -1.81 -3.80 6.61
N ILE A 316 -3.05 -3.70 7.09
CA ILE A 316 -3.58 -2.48 7.71
C ILE A 316 -3.00 -2.29 9.11
N ALA A 317 -3.04 -3.31 9.97
CA ALA A 317 -2.54 -3.20 11.34
C ALA A 317 -1.03 -2.87 11.40
N PHE A 318 -0.17 -3.55 10.61
CA PHE A 318 1.25 -3.19 10.60
C PHE A 318 1.51 -1.83 9.96
N SER A 319 0.71 -1.40 8.97
CA SER A 319 0.82 -0.04 8.44
C SER A 319 0.55 0.99 9.52
N GLY A 320 -0.55 0.84 10.28
CA GLY A 320 -0.89 1.72 11.40
C GLY A 320 0.19 1.72 12.49
N LEU A 321 0.74 0.54 12.82
CA LEU A 321 1.78 0.39 13.83
C LEU A 321 3.08 1.11 13.42
N TYR A 322 3.62 0.81 12.23
CA TYR A 322 4.84 1.48 11.75
C TYR A 322 4.64 2.96 11.49
N LEU A 323 3.42 3.39 11.15
CA LEU A 323 3.06 4.79 11.03
C LEU A 323 3.12 5.52 12.38
N LYS A 324 2.53 4.92 13.43
CA LYS A 324 2.56 5.46 14.79
C LYS A 324 3.99 5.63 15.31
N TYR A 325 4.82 4.61 15.11
CA TYR A 325 6.23 4.66 15.50
C TYR A 325 7.02 5.68 14.67
N GLY A 326 6.80 5.72 13.35
CA GLY A 326 7.41 6.71 12.47
C GLY A 326 7.02 8.14 12.85
N ARG A 327 5.78 8.38 13.31
CA ARG A 327 5.32 9.68 13.81
C ARG A 327 6.12 10.11 15.05
N CYS A 328 6.25 9.24 16.04
CA CYS A 328 7.05 9.50 17.24
C CYS A 328 8.53 9.77 16.89
N PHE A 329 9.04 9.04 15.89
CA PHE A 329 10.39 9.24 15.38
C PHE A 329 10.58 10.60 14.70
N CYS A 330 9.66 11.00 13.82
CA CYS A 330 9.68 12.32 13.17
C CYS A 330 9.64 13.47 14.17
N HIS A 331 8.85 13.38 15.25
CA HIS A 331 8.90 14.38 16.32
C HIS A 331 10.27 14.51 16.96
N THR A 332 10.95 13.38 17.18
CA THR A 332 12.31 13.36 17.74
C THR A 332 13.32 13.96 16.76
N MET A 333 13.19 13.64 15.47
CA MET A 333 14.03 14.23 14.42
C MET A 333 13.84 15.74 14.33
N LEU A 334 12.60 16.24 14.24
CA LEU A 334 12.32 17.67 14.12
C LEU A 334 12.92 18.47 15.27
N ARG A 335 12.89 17.96 16.51
CA ARG A 335 13.52 18.62 17.67
C ARG A 335 15.03 18.82 17.52
N ARG A 336 15.72 17.92 16.81
CA ARG A 336 17.18 18.01 16.57
C ARG A 336 17.53 19.02 15.47
N TYR A 337 16.65 19.18 14.48
CA TYR A 337 16.82 20.12 13.37
C TYR A 337 16.12 21.47 13.63
N ALA A 338 15.41 21.62 14.76
CA ALA A 338 14.69 22.82 15.10
C ALA A 338 15.64 23.97 15.46
N GLU A 339 15.52 25.07 14.74
CA GLU A 339 16.08 26.36 15.14
C GLU A 339 15.10 27.10 16.05
N ILE A 340 15.62 27.78 17.08
CA ILE A 340 14.79 28.57 18.00
C ILE A 340 14.46 29.90 17.32
N GLY A 341 13.23 30.03 16.83
CA GLY A 341 12.67 31.28 16.32
C GLY A 341 11.75 31.96 17.34
N ARG A 342 11.65 33.29 17.27
CA ARG A 342 10.65 34.08 18.00
C ARG A 342 9.88 34.95 17.03
N ILE A 343 8.56 34.98 17.17
CA ILE A 343 7.68 35.90 16.44
C ILE A 343 6.82 36.66 17.43
N GLU A 344 6.52 37.91 17.10
CA GLU A 344 5.47 38.68 17.79
C GLU A 344 4.19 38.57 16.97
N ALA A 345 3.10 38.19 17.63
CA ALA A 345 1.79 38.04 17.01
C ALA A 345 0.74 38.85 17.78
N PRO A 346 -0.20 39.53 17.09
CA PRO A 346 -1.25 40.27 17.76
C PRO A 346 -2.22 39.33 18.49
N VAL A 347 -2.75 39.81 19.61
CA VAL A 347 -3.84 39.12 20.32
C VAL A 347 -5.10 39.11 19.44
N PRO A 348 -5.84 37.98 19.33
CA PRO A 348 -7.10 37.94 18.59
C PRO A 348 -8.07 39.03 19.05
N SER A 349 -8.56 39.82 18.09
CA SER A 349 -9.31 41.05 18.34
C SER A 349 -10.59 40.83 19.17
N TYR A 350 -11.36 39.80 18.85
CA TYR A 350 -12.65 39.53 19.47
C TYR A 350 -12.56 39.20 20.97
N ARG A 351 -12.30 37.94 21.34
CA ARG A 351 -12.24 37.46 22.74
C ARG A 351 -10.84 36.97 23.15
N GLY A 352 -9.80 37.43 22.45
CA GLY A 352 -8.44 36.95 22.64
C GLY A 352 -8.32 35.43 22.42
N PHE A 353 -7.43 34.78 23.16
CA PHE A 353 -7.25 33.33 23.13
C PHE A 353 -8.31 32.60 23.98
N HIS A 354 -9.58 32.71 23.58
CA HIS A 354 -10.64 31.87 24.14
C HIS A 354 -10.49 30.41 23.65
N VAL A 355 -11.40 29.52 24.07
CA VAL A 355 -11.27 28.06 23.83
C VAL A 355 -10.88 27.69 22.39
N ARG A 356 -11.54 28.26 21.37
CA ARG A 356 -11.31 27.89 19.95
C ARG A 356 -9.89 28.21 19.45
N PRO A 357 -9.39 29.47 19.49
CA PRO A 357 -8.02 29.78 19.07
C PRO A 357 -6.97 29.07 19.94
N SER A 358 -7.19 28.91 21.25
CA SER A 358 -6.26 28.17 22.12
C SER A 358 -6.15 26.71 21.72
N THR A 359 -7.28 26.04 21.49
CA THR A 359 -7.29 24.65 21.01
C THR A 359 -6.66 24.53 19.63
N LEU A 360 -6.85 25.50 18.73
CA LEU A 360 -6.23 25.47 17.40
C LEU A 360 -4.70 25.55 17.48
N ILE A 361 -4.17 26.47 18.29
CA ILE A 361 -2.72 26.62 18.50
C ILE A 361 -2.16 25.36 19.13
N ALA A 362 -2.78 24.87 20.21
CA ALA A 362 -2.34 23.64 20.87
C ALA A 362 -2.35 22.45 19.92
N ARG A 363 -3.36 22.30 19.06
CA ARG A 363 -3.39 21.24 18.04
C ARG A 363 -2.25 21.34 17.04
N ILE A 364 -1.89 22.56 16.60
CA ILE A 364 -0.74 22.76 15.70
C ILE A 364 0.57 22.39 16.41
N VAL A 365 0.76 22.85 17.65
CA VAL A 365 1.97 22.55 18.43
C VAL A 365 2.09 21.05 18.69
N GLN A 366 1.00 20.40 19.09
CA GLN A 366 0.95 18.94 19.30
C GLN A 366 1.19 18.16 18.01
N HIS A 367 0.66 18.63 16.88
CA HIS A 367 0.82 17.99 15.57
C HIS A 367 2.27 17.96 15.09
N TYR A 368 3.06 19.03 15.33
CA TYR A 368 4.47 19.05 14.94
C TYR A 368 5.41 18.58 16.07
N GLY A 369 4.97 18.63 17.32
CA GLY A 369 5.71 18.11 18.49
C GLY A 369 6.92 18.94 18.93
N SER A 370 7.08 20.14 18.34
CA SER A 370 8.09 21.13 18.72
C SER A 370 7.74 21.82 20.04
N LEU A 371 8.75 22.26 20.79
CA LEU A 371 8.55 23.07 21.98
C LEU A 371 8.17 24.49 21.55
N VAL A 372 6.93 24.89 21.84
CA VAL A 372 6.44 26.25 21.55
C VAL A 372 5.97 26.88 22.85
N VAL A 373 6.55 28.03 23.17
CA VAL A 373 6.23 28.81 24.37
C VAL A 373 5.58 30.11 23.94
N MET A 374 4.44 30.43 24.53
CA MET A 374 3.83 31.75 24.43
C MET A 374 4.36 32.63 25.57
N GLU A 375 4.87 33.81 25.23
CA GLU A 375 5.27 34.81 26.22
C GLU A 375 4.27 35.97 26.23
N LEU A 376 3.79 36.35 27.42
CA LEU A 376 2.90 37.49 27.63
C LEU A 376 3.25 38.18 28.95
N ASP A 377 3.57 39.48 28.88
CA ASP A 377 3.95 40.32 30.04
C ASP A 377 5.04 39.67 30.92
N GLY A 378 6.08 39.11 30.30
CA GLY A 378 7.20 38.46 31.00
C GLY A 378 6.89 37.10 31.62
N GLN A 379 5.72 36.52 31.34
CA GLN A 379 5.37 35.15 31.75
C GLN A 379 5.29 34.22 30.54
N SER A 380 5.74 32.99 30.76
CA SER A 380 5.76 31.92 29.77
C SER A 380 4.61 30.93 29.99
N TYR A 381 4.00 30.48 28.90
CA TYR A 381 2.90 29.53 28.87
C TYR A 381 3.20 28.46 27.83
N ASP A 382 2.88 27.19 28.12
CA ASP A 382 3.02 26.11 27.14
C ASP A 382 1.96 26.26 26.05
N ALA A 383 2.39 26.54 24.81
CA ALA A 383 1.47 26.68 23.69
C ALA A 383 0.91 25.32 23.21
N GLY A 384 1.47 24.20 23.67
CA GLY A 384 0.91 22.86 23.48
C GLY A 384 -0.27 22.54 24.41
N SER A 385 -0.51 23.38 25.43
CA SER A 385 -1.60 23.22 26.40
C SER A 385 -2.70 24.26 26.17
N PRO A 386 -3.91 23.85 25.72
CA PRO A 386 -5.03 24.79 25.57
C PRO A 386 -5.35 25.55 26.87
N MET A 387 -5.14 24.89 28.02
CA MET A 387 -5.39 25.45 29.35
C MET A 387 -4.39 26.55 29.72
N ASP A 388 -3.11 26.39 29.37
CA ASP A 388 -2.11 27.42 29.67
C ASP A 388 -2.29 28.65 28.77
N ILE A 389 -2.61 28.46 27.49
CA ILE A 389 -2.99 29.57 26.62
C ILE A 389 -4.26 30.27 27.15
N PHE A 390 -5.24 29.52 27.65
CA PHE A 390 -6.44 30.08 28.25
C PHE A 390 -6.13 30.93 29.50
N ARG A 391 -5.19 30.49 30.35
CA ARG A 391 -4.70 31.30 31.49
C ARG A 391 -4.07 32.62 31.03
N ALA A 392 -3.30 32.62 29.93
CA ALA A 392 -2.80 33.86 29.35
C ALA A 392 -3.95 34.79 28.91
N ASN A 393 -5.05 34.22 28.39
CA ASN A 393 -6.22 35.01 27.98
C ASN A 393 -6.96 35.68 29.14
N GLU A 394 -6.94 35.12 30.34
CA GLU A 394 -7.53 35.77 31.52
C GLU A 394 -6.87 37.11 31.81
N LYS A 395 -5.54 37.19 31.64
CA LYS A 395 -4.79 38.45 31.77
C LYS A 395 -5.13 39.45 30.68
N ILE A 396 -5.19 38.98 29.44
CA ILE A 396 -5.60 39.80 28.29
C ILE A 396 -6.99 40.41 28.54
N ASN A 397 -7.95 39.59 28.97
CA ASN A 397 -9.30 40.07 29.27
C ASN A 397 -9.33 41.03 30.46
N ALA A 398 -8.48 40.81 31.48
CA ALA A 398 -8.36 41.74 32.59
C ALA A 398 -7.83 43.11 32.16
N GLN A 399 -6.84 43.15 31.24
CA GLN A 399 -6.38 44.40 30.64
C GLN A 399 -7.48 45.06 29.79
N LYS A 400 -8.17 44.30 28.93
CA LYS A 400 -9.29 44.81 28.11
C LYS A 400 -10.48 45.36 28.92
N ARG A 401 -10.60 45.04 30.22
CA ARG A 401 -11.63 45.59 31.11
C ARG A 401 -11.19 46.85 31.85
N ARG A 402 -9.88 47.13 31.89
CA ARG A 402 -9.32 48.32 32.55
C ARG A 402 -9.31 49.56 31.63
N TRP A 403 -9.60 49.34 30.36
CA TRP A 403 -9.73 50.31 29.26
C TRP A 403 -11.10 50.06 28.61
#